data_AF-X1GMM7-F1
#
_entry.id   AF-X1GMM7-F1
#
_cell.length_a   1.000
_cell.length_b   1.000
_cell.length_c   1.000
_cell.angle_alpha   90.00
_cell.angle_beta   90.00
_cell.angle_gamma   90.00
#
_symmetry.space_group_name_H-M   'P 1'
#
loop_
_entity.id
_entity.type
_entity.pdbx_description
1 polymer ?
#
loop_
_entity_poly.entity_id
_entity_poly.type
_entity_poly.pdbx_seq_one_letter_code
_entity_poly.pdbx_strand_id
1 'polypeptide(L)'
;MKGGLVVHINCGDGKLTAALGAGDSFLAHGLDENAQALQAANKHIRSLGLCGKVTVERWSGEELPYIDNLVNLVVAENLGRVSMKEVMRVLSPGGAAYVKSKSKWTKTYKPRPRDIDEWTHFLHDASGNAVSEDQVAGPPRRMQWLAAPEWSRNHHKLASISSVVSAQGRLFYILDEATAGSMLVPGRWFLVARDAFNGVLLWKQPISAWAYELHGFRAGPVQLPRLLVAGDDRVYMPLGMNEAVSALDAATGKVLTT
;
A
#
# COMPACT_ATOMS: atom_id res chain seq x y z
N MET A 1 6.94 -8.19 -8.15
CA MET A 1 6.11 -7.13 -7.55
C MET A 1 4.65 -7.47 -7.82
N LYS A 2 3.77 -7.34 -6.84
CA LYS A 2 2.34 -7.70 -6.95
C LYS A 2 1.39 -6.50 -6.78
N GLY A 3 1.94 -5.32 -6.51
CA GLY A 3 1.24 -4.04 -6.41
C GLY A 3 2.19 -2.95 -5.93
N GLY A 4 1.69 -1.73 -5.77
CA GLY A 4 2.43 -0.58 -5.27
C GLY A 4 2.45 0.62 -6.23
N LEU A 5 3.25 1.63 -5.88
CA LEU A 5 3.45 2.83 -6.68
C LEU A 5 4.58 2.63 -7.71
N VAL A 6 4.25 2.85 -8.97
CA VAL A 6 5.20 2.83 -10.10
C VAL A 6 5.41 4.25 -10.62
N VAL A 7 6.67 4.64 -10.83
CA VAL A 7 7.04 5.92 -11.42
C VAL A 7 7.75 5.67 -12.74
N HIS A 8 7.27 6.30 -13.81
CA HIS A 8 7.87 6.24 -15.14
C HIS A 8 8.47 7.62 -15.50
N ILE A 9 9.80 7.72 -15.50
CA ILE A 9 10.52 8.97 -15.80
C ILE A 9 10.72 9.09 -17.31
N ASN A 10 10.50 10.29 -17.85
CA ASN A 10 10.48 10.61 -19.28
C ASN A 10 9.47 9.73 -20.01
N CYS A 11 8.21 9.80 -19.57
CA CYS A 11 7.20 8.82 -19.92
C CYS A 11 6.67 8.88 -21.36
N GLY A 12 7.01 9.93 -22.11
CA GLY A 12 6.64 10.08 -23.52
C GLY A 12 5.12 10.09 -23.72
N ASP A 13 4.65 9.24 -24.64
CA ASP A 13 3.23 9.12 -25.00
C ASP A 13 2.36 8.36 -23.98
N GLY A 14 2.94 7.96 -22.84
CA GLY A 14 2.23 7.35 -21.72
C GLY A 14 1.78 5.91 -21.94
N LYS A 15 2.05 5.26 -23.08
CA LYS A 15 1.65 3.87 -23.32
C LYS A 15 2.25 2.90 -22.33
N LEU A 16 3.56 3.02 -22.08
CA LEU A 16 4.24 2.20 -21.07
C LEU A 16 3.73 2.51 -19.66
N THR A 17 3.49 3.79 -19.33
CA THR A 17 2.92 4.18 -18.03
C THR A 17 1.55 3.53 -17.80
N ALA A 18 0.68 3.53 -18.82
CA ALA A 18 -0.62 2.90 -18.75
C ALA A 18 -0.51 1.38 -18.55
N ALA A 19 0.40 0.72 -19.28
CA ALA A 19 0.65 -0.72 -19.11
C ALA A 19 1.17 -1.07 -17.71
N LEU A 20 2.06 -0.24 -17.15
CA LEU A 20 2.58 -0.42 -15.79
C LEU A 20 1.48 -0.27 -14.71
N GLY A 21 0.43 0.49 -14.98
CA GLY A 21 -0.72 0.71 -14.08
C GLY A 21 -1.94 -0.17 -14.36
N ALA A 22 -1.84 -1.20 -15.20
CA ALA A 22 -3.02 -1.97 -15.63
C ALA A 22 -3.69 -2.78 -14.48
N GLY A 23 -2.93 -3.28 -13.50
CA GLY A 23 -3.46 -4.09 -12.39
C GLY A 23 -4.02 -3.27 -11.22
N ASP A 24 -5.11 -3.69 -10.58
CA ASP A 24 -5.82 -2.91 -9.54
C ASP A 24 -5.01 -2.61 -8.28
N SER A 25 -3.98 -3.41 -8.04
CA SER A 25 -3.03 -3.22 -6.95
C SER A 25 -1.94 -2.18 -7.27
N PHE A 26 -1.98 -1.51 -8.43
CA PHE A 26 -0.96 -0.56 -8.86
C PHE A 26 -1.51 0.84 -9.05
N LEU A 27 -0.71 1.84 -8.65
CA LEU A 27 -0.80 3.21 -9.12
C LEU A 27 0.42 3.51 -9.99
N ALA A 28 0.24 4.23 -11.08
CA ALA A 28 1.34 4.61 -11.95
C ALA A 28 1.37 6.13 -12.18
N HIS A 29 2.54 6.73 -12.00
CA HIS A 29 2.77 8.15 -12.24
C HIS A 29 3.86 8.35 -13.29
N GLY A 30 3.51 8.93 -14.43
CA GLY A 30 4.48 9.32 -15.45
C GLY A 30 4.96 10.76 -15.26
N LEU A 31 6.26 10.98 -15.37
CA LEU A 31 6.87 12.30 -15.33
C LEU A 31 7.50 12.60 -16.68
N ASP A 32 7.24 13.78 -17.25
CA ASP A 32 7.86 14.21 -18.50
C ASP A 32 8.00 15.74 -18.56
N GLU A 33 9.04 16.25 -19.22
CA GLU A 33 9.23 17.71 -19.38
C GLU A 33 8.45 18.26 -20.59
N ASN A 34 8.15 17.41 -21.57
CA ASN A 34 7.57 17.77 -22.85
C ASN A 34 6.04 17.86 -22.77
N ALA A 35 5.51 19.07 -22.93
CA ALA A 35 4.08 19.34 -22.82
C ALA A 35 3.25 18.62 -23.90
N GLN A 36 3.77 18.47 -25.11
CA GLN A 36 3.09 17.76 -26.21
C GLN A 36 3.01 16.26 -25.93
N ALA A 37 4.09 15.67 -25.40
CA ALA A 37 4.11 14.27 -24.98
C ALA A 37 3.08 14.01 -23.86
N LEU A 38 3.01 14.88 -22.86
CA LEU A 38 2.01 14.80 -21.78
C LEU A 38 0.58 14.94 -22.28
N GLN A 39 0.33 15.77 -23.30
CA GLN A 39 -0.99 15.86 -23.90
C GLN A 39 -1.39 14.55 -24.58
N ALA A 40 -0.47 13.93 -25.31
CA ALA A 40 -0.67 12.62 -25.92
C ALA A 40 -0.89 11.53 -24.86
N ALA A 41 -0.08 11.52 -23.81
CA ALA A 41 -0.20 10.59 -22.69
C ALA A 41 -1.54 10.71 -21.97
N ASN A 42 -1.97 11.94 -21.63
CA ASN A 42 -3.27 12.19 -21.01
C ASN A 42 -4.43 11.72 -21.90
N LYS A 43 -4.36 11.97 -23.21
CA LYS A 43 -5.39 11.50 -24.16
C LYS A 43 -5.44 9.97 -24.20
N HIS A 44 -4.28 9.32 -24.21
CA HIS A 44 -4.20 7.86 -24.21
C HIS A 44 -4.75 7.25 -22.92
N ILE A 45 -4.30 7.74 -21.75
CA ILE A 45 -4.77 7.27 -20.43
C ILE A 45 -6.29 7.46 -20.29
N ARG A 46 -6.83 8.60 -20.73
CA ARG A 46 -8.27 8.87 -20.77
C ARG A 46 -9.02 7.88 -21.65
N SER A 47 -8.50 7.57 -22.84
CA SER A 47 -9.14 6.60 -23.75
C SER A 47 -9.22 5.18 -23.17
N LEU A 48 -8.38 4.85 -22.19
CA LEU A 48 -8.37 3.56 -21.50
C LEU A 48 -9.20 3.58 -20.20
N GLY A 49 -9.79 4.71 -19.82
CA GLY A 49 -10.53 4.83 -18.55
C GLY A 49 -9.66 4.74 -17.30
N LEU A 50 -8.34 4.97 -17.42
CA LEU A 50 -7.37 4.77 -16.33
C LEU A 50 -7.11 6.03 -15.50
N CYS A 51 -7.85 7.12 -15.72
CA CYS A 51 -7.68 8.38 -14.98
C CYS A 51 -7.80 8.16 -13.46
N GLY A 52 -6.88 8.79 -12.72
CA GLY A 52 -6.80 8.66 -11.25
C GLY A 52 -5.89 7.51 -10.82
N LYS A 53 -5.95 6.36 -11.49
CA LYS A 53 -5.04 5.22 -11.25
C LYS A 53 -3.69 5.41 -11.95
N VAL A 54 -3.75 5.96 -13.16
CA VAL A 54 -2.60 6.36 -13.96
C VAL A 54 -2.67 7.87 -14.15
N THR A 55 -1.63 8.56 -13.72
CA THR A 55 -1.49 10.01 -13.87
C THR A 55 -0.21 10.35 -14.60
N VAL A 56 -0.18 11.53 -15.24
CA VAL A 56 1.05 12.09 -15.80
C VAL A 56 1.17 13.55 -15.39
N GLU A 57 2.38 13.96 -15.02
CA GLU A 57 2.68 15.30 -14.56
C GLU A 57 3.87 15.87 -15.34
N ARG A 58 3.82 17.19 -15.57
CA ARG A 58 4.97 17.92 -16.11
C ARG A 58 6.01 18.12 -15.03
N TRP A 59 7.20 17.58 -15.25
CA TRP A 59 8.29 17.66 -14.30
C TRP A 59 9.65 17.67 -15.02
N SER A 60 10.57 18.52 -14.56
CA SER A 60 11.89 18.73 -15.18
C SER A 60 13.01 18.98 -14.16
N GLY A 61 12.80 18.55 -12.91
CA GLY A 61 13.75 18.76 -11.81
C GLY A 61 14.93 17.79 -11.82
N GLU A 62 15.79 17.90 -10.82
CA GLU A 62 16.79 16.86 -10.49
C GLU A 62 16.32 15.97 -9.35
N GLU A 63 15.48 16.53 -8.47
CA GLU A 63 14.84 15.85 -7.35
C GLU A 63 13.42 15.44 -7.71
N LEU A 64 13.11 14.16 -7.49
CA LEU A 64 11.81 13.60 -7.76
C LEU A 64 10.79 14.12 -6.72
N PRO A 65 9.53 14.37 -7.12
CA PRO A 65 8.51 15.00 -6.27
C PRO A 65 7.90 14.00 -5.27
N TYR A 66 8.74 13.14 -4.68
CA TYR A 66 8.32 12.11 -3.73
C TYR A 66 9.14 12.21 -2.45
N ILE A 67 8.48 11.90 -1.34
CA ILE A 67 9.13 11.64 -0.06
C ILE A 67 10.00 10.37 -0.15
N ASP A 68 10.95 10.23 0.78
CA ASP A 68 11.80 9.05 0.84
C ASP A 68 10.97 7.78 0.98
N ASN A 69 11.45 6.69 0.40
CA ASN A 69 10.84 5.36 0.54
C ASN A 69 9.43 5.18 -0.05
N LEU A 70 8.90 6.08 -0.88
CA LEU A 70 7.52 5.99 -1.37
C LEU A 70 7.33 5.04 -2.57
N VAL A 71 8.30 4.92 -3.47
CA VAL A 71 8.11 4.34 -4.80
C VAL A 71 8.54 2.87 -4.84
N ASN A 72 7.67 1.94 -5.23
CA ASN A 72 8.07 0.53 -5.34
C ASN A 72 8.90 0.26 -6.59
N LEU A 73 8.54 0.91 -7.71
CA LEU A 73 9.18 0.68 -9.00
C LEU A 73 9.47 2.01 -9.70
N VAL A 74 10.73 2.25 -10.04
CA VAL A 74 11.10 3.31 -10.99
C VAL A 74 11.42 2.66 -12.34
N VAL A 75 10.85 3.17 -13.41
CA VAL A 75 11.16 2.79 -14.79
C VAL A 75 11.63 4.03 -15.53
N ALA A 76 12.76 3.95 -16.21
CA ALA A 76 13.28 5.05 -17.00
C ALA A 76 14.09 4.54 -18.19
N GLU A 77 13.72 4.92 -19.42
CA GLU A 77 14.62 4.73 -20.56
C GLU A 77 15.82 5.68 -20.51
N ASN A 78 15.59 6.86 -19.93
CA ASN A 78 16.61 7.86 -19.66
C ASN A 78 16.23 8.54 -18.35
N LEU A 79 17.17 8.66 -17.41
CA LEU A 79 16.94 9.39 -16.16
C LEU A 79 16.98 10.91 -16.34
N GLY A 80 17.47 11.40 -17.48
CA GLY A 80 17.70 12.82 -17.69
C GLY A 80 18.66 13.36 -16.63
N ARG A 81 18.18 14.30 -15.82
CA ARG A 81 18.97 14.94 -14.74
C ARG A 81 18.89 14.21 -13.40
N VAL A 82 18.02 13.21 -13.26
CA VAL A 82 17.86 12.45 -12.01
C VAL A 82 19.08 11.56 -11.78
N SER A 83 19.71 11.72 -10.62
CA SER A 83 20.80 10.83 -10.22
C SER A 83 20.28 9.47 -9.75
N MET A 84 21.09 8.41 -9.87
CA MET A 84 20.73 7.14 -9.23
C MET A 84 20.62 7.24 -7.71
N LYS A 85 21.34 8.18 -7.06
CA LYS A 85 21.19 8.45 -5.62
C LYS A 85 19.77 8.88 -5.29
N GLU A 86 19.21 9.76 -6.12
CA GLU A 86 17.85 10.25 -5.98
C GLU A 86 16.80 9.14 -6.23
N VAL A 87 17.02 8.29 -7.24
CA VAL A 87 16.20 7.09 -7.46
C VAL A 87 16.21 6.20 -6.20
N MET A 88 17.39 5.93 -5.63
CA MET A 88 17.49 5.12 -4.41
C MET A 88 16.86 5.79 -3.18
N ARG A 89 16.79 7.13 -3.12
CA ARG A 89 16.11 7.86 -2.06
C ARG A 89 14.61 7.57 -2.07
N VAL A 90 13.98 7.75 -3.23
CA VAL A 90 12.51 7.59 -3.36
C VAL A 90 12.07 6.13 -3.36
N LEU A 91 12.92 5.18 -3.79
CA LEU A 91 12.55 3.77 -3.78
C LEU A 91 12.19 3.31 -2.36
N SER A 92 11.09 2.58 -2.21
CA SER A 92 10.75 1.89 -0.96
C SER A 92 11.75 0.77 -0.67
N PRO A 93 12.01 0.43 0.60
CA PRO A 93 12.75 -0.77 0.97
C PRO A 93 12.21 -2.02 0.24
N GLY A 94 13.08 -2.73 -0.48
CA GLY A 94 12.69 -3.86 -1.35
C GLY A 94 12.20 -3.47 -2.75
N GLY A 95 12.05 -2.16 -3.01
CA GLY A 95 11.73 -1.60 -4.32
C GLY A 95 12.86 -1.75 -5.34
N ALA A 96 12.54 -1.52 -6.61
CA ALA A 96 13.47 -1.70 -7.71
C ALA A 96 13.43 -0.55 -8.72
N ALA A 97 14.56 -0.27 -9.34
CA ALA A 97 14.68 0.58 -10.52
C ALA A 97 15.03 -0.26 -11.74
N TYR A 98 14.33 -0.03 -12.85
CA TYR A 98 14.71 -0.48 -14.18
C TYR A 98 15.13 0.75 -14.97
N VAL A 99 16.42 0.86 -15.25
CA VAL A 99 17.00 1.99 -15.98
C VAL A 99 17.71 1.48 -17.21
N LYS A 100 17.36 2.03 -18.37
CA LYS A 100 18.03 1.71 -19.63
C LYS A 100 19.29 2.57 -19.74
N SER A 101 20.40 1.92 -20.09
CA SER A 101 21.65 2.59 -20.46
C SER A 101 22.06 2.08 -21.83
N LYS A 102 22.13 2.98 -22.81
CA LYS A 102 22.30 2.64 -24.22
C LYS A 102 21.17 1.70 -24.69
N SER A 103 21.46 0.41 -24.87
CA SER A 103 20.53 -0.63 -25.29
C SER A 103 20.18 -1.65 -24.20
N LYS A 104 20.80 -1.55 -23.01
CA LYS A 104 20.65 -2.55 -21.94
C LYS A 104 19.84 -2.00 -20.79
N TRP A 105 18.84 -2.76 -20.35
CA TRP A 105 18.14 -2.52 -19.10
C TRP A 105 18.95 -3.05 -17.92
N THR A 106 19.19 -2.19 -16.95
CA THR A 106 19.81 -2.56 -15.67
C THR A 106 18.74 -2.52 -14.59
N LYS A 107 18.67 -3.59 -13.81
CA LYS A 107 17.81 -3.69 -12.64
C LYS A 107 18.64 -3.46 -11.37
N THR A 108 18.22 -2.51 -10.56
CA THR A 108 18.84 -2.20 -9.26
C THR A 108 17.77 -2.31 -8.17
N TYR A 109 18.11 -2.90 -7.03
CA TYR A 109 17.19 -3.03 -5.89
C TYR A 109 17.64 -2.17 -4.72
N LYS A 110 16.69 -1.59 -4.00
CA LYS A 110 16.94 -0.98 -2.70
C LYS A 110 16.87 -2.08 -1.62
N PRO A 111 17.97 -2.39 -0.92
CA PRO A 111 17.92 -3.37 0.15
C PRO A 111 17.00 -2.88 1.27
N ARG A 112 16.28 -3.80 1.90
CA ARG A 112 15.56 -3.50 3.13
C ARG A 112 16.59 -3.38 4.27
N PRO A 113 16.64 -2.26 5.02
CA PRO A 113 17.47 -2.16 6.20
C PRO A 113 17.10 -3.25 7.21
N ARG A 114 18.08 -3.79 7.92
CA ARG A 114 17.85 -4.81 8.96
C ARG A 114 17.20 -4.23 10.22
N ASP A 115 17.30 -2.92 10.39
CA ASP A 115 16.89 -2.21 11.59
C ASP A 115 15.46 -1.65 11.48
N ILE A 116 14.73 -2.00 10.40
CA ILE A 116 13.27 -1.78 10.28
C ILE A 116 12.59 -3.07 10.71
N ASP A 117 11.85 -2.97 11.81
CA ASP A 117 11.18 -4.09 12.45
C ASP A 117 9.88 -4.49 11.71
N GLU A 118 9.29 -5.58 12.15
CA GLU A 118 7.94 -6.01 11.78
C GLU A 118 7.00 -5.88 12.98
N TRP A 119 5.69 -5.93 12.74
CA TRP A 119 4.67 -5.90 13.79
C TRP A 119 3.63 -6.97 13.47
N THR A 120 4.07 -8.23 13.59
CA THR A 120 3.38 -9.42 13.10
C THR A 120 2.10 -9.77 13.88
N HIS A 121 2.00 -9.31 15.12
CA HIS A 121 0.88 -9.56 16.03
C HIS A 121 0.36 -8.24 16.61
N PHE A 122 -0.80 -8.28 17.29
CA PHE A 122 -1.36 -7.09 17.95
C PHE A 122 -0.37 -6.39 18.90
N LEU A 123 0.37 -7.18 19.69
CA LEU A 123 1.41 -6.69 20.58
C LEU A 123 2.77 -7.18 20.05
N HIS A 124 3.20 -6.54 18.96
CA HIS A 124 4.47 -6.74 18.25
C HIS A 124 4.66 -8.12 17.63
N ASP A 125 4.85 -9.14 18.45
CA ASP A 125 5.23 -10.49 18.04
C ASP A 125 4.55 -11.58 18.90
N ALA A 126 5.04 -12.83 18.77
CA ALA A 126 4.50 -13.97 19.51
C ALA A 126 4.75 -13.90 21.04
N SER A 127 5.67 -13.04 21.50
CA SER A 127 5.89 -12.80 22.94
C SER A 127 4.77 -11.97 23.56
N GLY A 128 4.05 -11.19 22.75
CA GLY A 128 3.01 -10.28 23.20
C GLY A 128 3.53 -9.03 23.91
N ASN A 129 4.80 -8.66 23.68
CA ASN A 129 5.42 -7.47 24.24
C ASN A 129 5.05 -6.22 23.41
N ALA A 130 4.64 -5.14 24.04
CA ALA A 130 4.11 -3.97 23.33
C ALA A 130 5.19 -2.97 22.88
N VAL A 131 6.36 -3.44 22.46
CA VAL A 131 7.51 -2.59 22.06
C VAL A 131 8.17 -3.13 20.80
N SER A 132 8.62 -2.24 19.92
CA SER A 132 9.31 -2.58 18.69
C SER A 132 10.83 -2.56 18.86
N GLU A 133 11.54 -3.34 18.05
CA GLU A 133 12.99 -3.32 17.86
C GLU A 133 13.44 -2.33 16.77
N ASP A 134 12.52 -1.56 16.17
CA ASP A 134 12.82 -0.61 15.09
C ASP A 134 13.78 0.51 15.57
N GLN A 135 14.85 0.73 14.81
CA GLN A 135 15.86 1.76 15.11
C GLN A 135 15.86 2.92 14.12
N VAL A 136 15.01 2.86 13.09
CA VAL A 136 14.93 3.83 12.00
C VAL A 136 13.80 4.84 12.26
N ALA A 137 12.70 4.39 12.86
CA ALA A 137 11.54 5.22 13.19
C ALA A 137 11.79 6.04 14.46
N GLY A 138 11.97 7.35 14.29
CA GLY A 138 11.97 8.33 15.38
C GLY A 138 10.60 9.03 15.53
N PRO A 139 10.54 10.12 16.31
CA PRO A 139 9.34 10.96 16.40
C PRO A 139 8.83 11.37 15.00
N PRO A 140 7.52 11.25 14.71
CA PRO A 140 6.98 11.59 13.40
C PRO A 140 7.26 13.05 13.04
N ARG A 141 7.95 13.29 11.91
CA ARG A 141 8.28 14.64 11.41
C ARG A 141 7.46 15.08 10.21
N ARG A 142 6.84 14.11 9.52
CA ARG A 142 6.10 14.29 8.28
C ARG A 142 5.13 13.11 8.09
N MET A 143 4.09 13.32 7.31
CA MET A 143 3.19 12.25 6.89
C MET A 143 3.84 11.48 5.73
N GLN A 144 3.91 10.14 5.84
CA GLN A 144 4.46 9.30 4.77
C GLN A 144 3.44 9.12 3.64
N TRP A 145 2.19 8.80 3.98
CA TRP A 145 1.07 8.67 3.05
C TRP A 145 -0.26 8.82 3.79
N LEU A 146 -1.30 9.14 3.03
CA LEU A 146 -2.70 9.15 3.46
C LEU A 146 -3.51 8.35 2.42
N ALA A 147 -4.48 7.57 2.88
CA ALA A 147 -5.29 6.75 2.00
C ALA A 147 -6.77 6.75 2.44
N ALA A 148 -7.66 6.53 1.48
CA ALA A 148 -9.08 6.37 1.71
C ALA A 148 -9.41 5.11 2.55
N PRO A 149 -10.57 5.06 3.24
CA PRO A 149 -11.56 6.14 3.35
C PRO A 149 -11.11 7.26 4.31
N GLU A 150 -11.40 8.52 3.97
CA GLU A 150 -11.08 9.68 4.82
C GLU A 150 -11.93 9.71 6.10
N TRP A 151 -13.17 9.23 6.00
CA TRP A 151 -14.13 9.20 7.08
C TRP A 151 -14.57 7.77 7.34
N SER A 152 -14.55 7.39 8.62
CA SER A 152 -15.05 6.10 9.10
C SER A 152 -16.30 6.30 9.95
N ARG A 153 -16.83 5.22 10.52
CA ARG A 153 -18.08 5.29 11.30
C ARG A 153 -17.90 6.08 12.59
N ASN A 154 -19.04 6.42 13.20
CA ASN A 154 -19.09 7.20 14.43
C ASN A 154 -18.24 6.57 15.56
N HIS A 155 -17.41 7.40 16.19
CA HIS A 155 -16.45 7.00 17.23
C HIS A 155 -17.07 6.56 18.57
N HIS A 156 -18.37 6.76 18.80
CA HIS A 156 -19.07 6.23 19.98
C HIS A 156 -19.34 4.72 19.88
N LYS A 157 -19.14 4.14 18.70
CA LYS A 157 -19.41 2.74 18.39
C LYS A 157 -18.13 1.93 18.22
N LEU A 158 -18.26 0.67 17.79
CA LEU A 158 -17.10 -0.17 17.52
C LEU A 158 -16.21 0.52 16.49
N ALA A 159 -14.90 0.55 16.76
CA ALA A 159 -13.94 1.19 15.88
C ALA A 159 -13.97 0.54 14.49
N SER A 160 -14.03 1.36 13.43
CA SER A 160 -13.99 0.85 12.06
C SER A 160 -12.67 0.17 11.72
N ILE A 161 -11.59 0.46 12.45
CA ILE A 161 -10.33 -0.29 12.36
C ILE A 161 -10.17 -1.10 13.64
N SER A 162 -10.13 -2.42 13.51
CA SER A 162 -10.17 -3.33 14.67
C SER A 162 -8.82 -3.96 15.04
N SER A 163 -7.97 -4.24 14.05
CA SER A 163 -6.64 -4.82 14.25
C SER A 163 -5.74 -4.34 13.13
N VAL A 164 -4.45 -4.17 13.44
CA VAL A 164 -3.43 -3.70 12.51
C VAL A 164 -2.15 -4.47 12.79
N VAL A 165 -1.58 -5.07 11.75
CA VAL A 165 -0.26 -5.74 11.77
C VAL A 165 0.51 -5.36 10.52
N SER A 166 1.84 -5.41 10.57
CA SER A 166 2.69 -5.22 9.39
C SER A 166 3.73 -6.31 9.29
N ALA A 167 3.87 -6.87 8.09
CA ALA A 167 4.84 -7.91 7.79
C ALA A 167 5.34 -7.74 6.34
N GLN A 168 6.65 -7.81 6.14
CA GLN A 168 7.30 -7.86 4.82
C GLN A 168 6.91 -6.69 3.90
N GLY A 169 6.84 -5.48 4.47
CA GLY A 169 6.49 -4.26 3.73
C GLY A 169 5.02 -4.13 3.36
N ARG A 170 4.14 -4.91 3.98
CA ARG A 170 2.68 -4.80 3.84
C ARG A 170 2.03 -4.48 5.17
N LEU A 171 0.98 -3.67 5.11
CA LEU A 171 0.12 -3.35 6.24
C LEU A 171 -1.19 -4.13 6.08
N PHE A 172 -1.57 -4.90 7.09
CA PHE A 172 -2.82 -5.64 7.13
C PHE A 172 -3.68 -5.11 8.26
N TYR A 173 -4.96 -4.87 7.97
CA TYR A 173 -5.88 -4.40 8.99
C TYR A 173 -7.32 -4.77 8.65
N ILE A 174 -8.14 -4.84 9.69
CA ILE A 174 -9.57 -5.08 9.56
C ILE A 174 -10.28 -3.74 9.49
N LEU A 175 -11.11 -3.57 8.46
CA LEU A 175 -11.81 -2.32 8.15
C LEU A 175 -13.32 -2.54 7.99
N ASP A 176 -14.11 -1.74 8.67
CA ASP A 176 -15.52 -1.50 8.36
C ASP A 176 -15.64 -0.33 7.36
N GLU A 177 -16.14 -0.61 6.16
CA GLU A 177 -16.41 0.38 5.11
C GLU A 177 -17.90 0.68 4.91
N ALA A 178 -18.74 0.41 5.90
CA ALA A 178 -20.10 0.94 5.89
C ALA A 178 -20.08 2.47 6.03
N THR A 179 -21.11 3.12 5.47
CA THR A 179 -21.19 4.59 5.42
C THR A 179 -21.11 5.25 6.80
N ALA A 180 -20.40 6.37 6.89
CA ALA A 180 -20.36 7.22 8.07
C ALA A 180 -21.68 7.98 8.31
N GLY A 181 -22.58 8.02 7.31
CA GLY A 181 -23.81 8.83 7.37
C GLY A 181 -24.88 8.33 8.33
N SER A 182 -24.81 7.07 8.80
CA SER A 182 -25.72 6.55 9.82
C SER A 182 -25.10 5.39 10.59
N MET A 183 -25.20 5.44 11.91
CA MET A 183 -24.75 4.37 12.80
C MET A 183 -25.60 3.10 12.67
N LEU A 184 -26.81 3.19 12.13
CA LEU A 184 -27.74 2.06 12.04
C LEU A 184 -27.52 1.20 10.79
N VAL A 185 -26.68 1.64 9.85
CA VAL A 185 -26.33 0.82 8.69
C VAL A 185 -25.45 -0.34 9.16
N PRO A 186 -25.74 -1.60 8.80
CA PRO A 186 -24.90 -2.73 9.15
C PRO A 186 -23.44 -2.54 8.72
N GLY A 187 -22.51 -3.06 9.51
CA GLY A 187 -21.08 -3.01 9.20
C GLY A 187 -20.75 -3.78 7.91
N ARG A 188 -19.74 -3.32 7.17
CA ARG A 188 -19.23 -3.98 5.95
C ARG A 188 -17.74 -4.22 6.09
N TRP A 189 -17.40 -5.42 6.56
CA TRP A 189 -16.06 -5.75 7.05
C TRP A 189 -15.15 -6.36 5.98
N PHE A 190 -13.89 -5.96 6.01
CA PHE A 190 -12.83 -6.47 5.13
C PHE A 190 -11.53 -6.67 5.90
N LEU A 191 -10.79 -7.73 5.56
CA LEU A 191 -9.35 -7.73 5.74
C LEU A 191 -8.74 -6.97 4.56
N VAL A 192 -7.97 -5.94 4.88
CA VAL A 192 -7.37 -5.05 3.89
C VAL A 192 -5.86 -5.20 3.93
N ALA A 193 -5.25 -5.28 2.74
CA ALA A 193 -3.80 -5.21 2.58
C ALA A 193 -3.39 -3.96 1.80
N ARG A 194 -2.40 -3.24 2.33
CA ARG A 194 -1.76 -2.10 1.67
C ARG A 194 -0.26 -2.30 1.60
N ASP A 195 0.38 -1.66 0.63
CA ASP A 195 1.81 -1.43 0.71
C ASP A 195 2.11 -0.51 1.90
N ALA A 196 3.01 -0.92 2.79
CA ALA A 196 3.28 -0.21 4.04
C ALA A 196 4.00 1.13 3.82
N PHE A 197 4.66 1.31 2.68
CA PHE A 197 5.52 2.47 2.42
C PHE A 197 4.83 3.60 1.66
N ASN A 198 3.72 3.32 0.97
CA ASN A 198 2.94 4.33 0.24
C ASN A 198 1.41 4.21 0.37
N GLY A 199 0.91 3.20 1.07
CA GLY A 199 -0.52 3.05 1.32
C GLY A 199 -1.34 2.59 0.11
N VAL A 200 -0.73 2.23 -1.03
CA VAL A 200 -1.47 1.68 -2.18
C VAL A 200 -2.25 0.45 -1.76
N LEU A 201 -3.54 0.41 -2.09
CA LEU A 201 -4.40 -0.75 -1.82
C LEU A 201 -3.94 -1.93 -2.68
N LEU A 202 -3.61 -3.06 -2.05
CA LEU A 202 -3.18 -4.26 -2.76
C LEU A 202 -4.36 -5.17 -3.04
N TRP A 203 -5.13 -5.48 -2.00
CA TRP A 203 -6.32 -6.32 -2.10
C TRP A 203 -7.22 -6.12 -0.87
N LYS A 204 -8.46 -6.59 -0.99
CA LYS A 204 -9.44 -6.68 0.10
C LYS A 204 -10.08 -8.05 0.07
N GLN A 205 -10.16 -8.68 1.23
CA GLN A 205 -10.91 -9.92 1.44
C GLN A 205 -12.15 -9.61 2.28
N PRO A 206 -13.38 -9.88 1.78
CA PRO A 206 -14.58 -9.66 2.57
C PRO A 206 -14.63 -10.58 3.78
N ILE A 207 -15.15 -10.07 4.89
CA ILE A 207 -15.41 -10.79 6.13
C ILE A 207 -16.93 -10.80 6.34
N SER A 208 -17.53 -11.97 6.44
CA SER A 208 -19.01 -12.11 6.50
C SER A 208 -19.61 -11.53 7.78
N ALA A 209 -18.94 -11.76 8.92
CA ALA A 209 -19.34 -11.25 10.23
C ALA A 209 -18.10 -11.03 11.10
N TRP A 210 -17.85 -9.79 11.51
CA TRP A 210 -16.77 -9.48 12.46
C TRP A 210 -17.33 -9.36 13.87
N ALA A 211 -17.52 -8.17 14.41
CA ALA A 211 -18.26 -7.95 15.64
C ALA A 211 -19.45 -7.03 15.42
N TYR A 212 -20.39 -7.05 16.35
CA TYR A 212 -21.57 -6.21 16.28
C TYR A 212 -21.18 -4.72 16.32
N GLU A 213 -21.43 -4.01 15.23
CA GLU A 213 -20.96 -2.66 14.99
C GLU A 213 -21.52 -1.62 15.97
N LEU A 214 -22.63 -1.94 16.65
CA LEU A 214 -23.26 -1.06 17.64
C LEU A 214 -22.73 -1.22 19.07
N HIS A 215 -21.74 -2.11 19.31
CA HIS A 215 -20.97 -2.11 20.55
C HIS A 215 -20.48 -0.70 20.85
N GLY A 216 -20.52 -0.30 22.13
CA GLY A 216 -19.97 0.99 22.55
C GLY A 216 -18.47 1.07 22.29
N PHE A 217 -17.95 2.30 22.22
CA PHE A 217 -16.51 2.53 22.12
C PHE A 217 -15.75 1.75 23.20
N ARG A 218 -14.77 0.93 22.79
CA ARG A 218 -13.99 0.02 23.66
C ARG A 218 -14.80 -1.02 24.45
N ALA A 219 -16.06 -1.27 24.07
CA ALA A 219 -16.91 -2.31 24.66
C ALA A 219 -17.11 -3.53 23.73
N GLY A 220 -16.30 -3.64 22.68
CA GLY A 220 -16.27 -4.81 21.81
C GLY A 220 -15.53 -5.99 22.45
N PRO A 221 -15.61 -7.19 21.84
CA PRO A 221 -14.91 -8.38 22.31
C PRO A 221 -13.40 -8.16 22.42
N VAL A 222 -12.82 -8.53 23.57
CA VAL A 222 -11.41 -8.26 23.90
C VAL A 222 -10.41 -8.99 23.00
N GLN A 223 -10.84 -10.08 22.36
CA GLN A 223 -10.03 -10.89 21.48
C GLN A 223 -9.86 -10.32 20.07
N LEU A 224 -10.75 -9.41 19.63
CA LEU A 224 -10.74 -8.89 18.25
C LEU A 224 -9.36 -8.46 17.73
N PRO A 225 -8.58 -7.64 18.46
CA PRO A 225 -7.28 -7.23 17.97
C PRO A 225 -6.30 -8.40 17.79
N ARG A 226 -6.46 -9.49 18.54
CA ARG A 226 -5.55 -10.65 18.60
C ARG A 226 -5.83 -11.73 17.55
N LEU A 227 -6.87 -11.56 16.73
CA LEU A 227 -7.28 -12.55 15.74
C LEU A 227 -6.56 -12.41 14.38
N LEU A 228 -5.67 -11.42 14.25
CA LEU A 228 -4.92 -11.15 13.02
C LEU A 228 -3.43 -11.31 13.30
N VAL A 229 -2.79 -12.17 12.52
CA VAL A 229 -1.34 -12.41 12.56
C VAL A 229 -0.80 -12.42 11.13
N ALA A 230 0.39 -11.86 10.90
CA ALA A 230 1.04 -11.90 9.59
C ALA A 230 2.51 -12.33 9.71
N GLY A 231 2.96 -13.25 8.86
CA GLY A 231 4.32 -13.79 8.88
C GLY A 231 4.53 -14.77 7.72
N ASP A 232 5.78 -14.97 7.29
CA ASP A 232 6.15 -15.96 6.26
C ASP A 232 5.28 -15.91 4.98
N ASP A 233 5.10 -14.71 4.42
CA ASP A 233 4.28 -14.43 3.23
C ASP A 233 2.81 -14.85 3.38
N ARG A 234 2.34 -14.97 4.61
CA ARG A 234 0.96 -15.33 4.94
C ARG A 234 0.33 -14.37 5.93
N VAL A 235 -1.00 -14.33 5.89
CA VAL A 235 -1.84 -13.67 6.89
C VAL A 235 -2.83 -14.69 7.44
N TYR A 236 -2.94 -14.75 8.75
CA TYR A 236 -3.76 -15.69 9.47
C TYR A 236 -4.86 -14.94 10.22
N MET A 237 -6.10 -15.27 9.93
CA MET A 237 -7.25 -14.81 10.70
C MET A 237 -8.49 -15.66 10.38
N PRO A 238 -9.49 -15.71 11.26
CA PRO A 238 -10.78 -16.26 10.89
C PRO A 238 -11.53 -15.26 9.99
N LEU A 239 -12.08 -15.72 8.86
CA LEU A 239 -12.85 -14.87 7.92
C LEU A 239 -14.31 -14.62 8.36
N GLY A 240 -14.53 -14.79 9.66
CA GLY A 240 -15.71 -14.41 10.43
C GLY A 240 -15.40 -14.69 11.90
N MET A 241 -15.97 -13.95 12.85
CA MET A 241 -15.54 -14.03 14.26
C MET A 241 -15.69 -15.41 14.91
N ASN A 242 -16.62 -16.22 14.43
CA ASN A 242 -16.85 -17.59 14.91
C ASN A 242 -16.45 -18.67 13.88
N GLU A 243 -15.64 -18.30 12.88
CA GLU A 243 -15.15 -19.20 11.83
C GLU A 243 -13.78 -19.80 12.19
N ALA A 244 -13.40 -20.87 11.50
CA ALA A 244 -12.05 -21.42 11.58
C ALA A 244 -11.00 -20.44 11.03
N VAL A 245 -9.78 -20.51 11.58
CA VAL A 245 -8.66 -19.67 11.13
C VAL A 245 -8.27 -20.06 9.72
N SER A 246 -8.21 -19.06 8.83
CA SER A 246 -7.73 -19.25 7.47
C SER A 246 -6.32 -18.69 7.32
N ALA A 247 -5.51 -19.35 6.49
CA ALA A 247 -4.24 -18.82 6.01
C ALA A 247 -4.43 -18.25 4.60
N LEU A 248 -4.04 -16.99 4.40
CA LEU A 248 -4.14 -16.28 3.14
C LEU A 248 -2.74 -15.95 2.62
N ASP A 249 -2.55 -15.97 1.30
CA ASP A 249 -1.35 -15.43 0.67
C ASP A 249 -1.27 -13.92 0.90
N ALA A 250 -0.19 -13.45 1.53
CA ALA A 250 -0.03 -12.05 1.95
C ALA A 250 -0.02 -11.07 0.77
N ALA A 251 0.40 -11.51 -0.41
CA ALA A 251 0.53 -10.65 -1.58
C ALA A 251 -0.77 -10.52 -2.38
N THR A 252 -1.68 -11.49 -2.27
CA THR A 252 -2.87 -11.59 -3.13
C THR A 252 -4.19 -11.70 -2.38
N GLY A 253 -4.19 -12.04 -1.10
CA GLY A 253 -5.39 -12.27 -0.31
C GLY A 253 -6.11 -13.59 -0.64
N LYS A 254 -5.51 -14.44 -1.48
CA LYS A 254 -6.09 -15.74 -1.81
C LYS A 254 -6.03 -16.65 -0.58
N VAL A 255 -7.17 -17.23 -0.20
CA VAL A 255 -7.25 -18.28 0.82
C VAL A 255 -6.48 -19.51 0.35
N LEU A 256 -5.52 -19.95 1.16
CA LEU A 256 -4.67 -21.11 0.89
C LEU A 256 -5.22 -22.36 1.58
N THR A 257 -5.65 -22.20 2.83
CA THR A 257 -6.27 -23.27 3.64
C THR A 257 -7.13 -22.64 4.75
N THR A 258 -8.08 -23.41 5.24
CA THR A 258 -8.89 -23.15 6.44
C THR A 258 -8.77 -24.32 7.40
#